data_AF-A0A6B8MAX3-F1
#
_entry.id   AF-A0A6B8MAX3-F1
#
_cell.length_a   1.000
_cell.length_b   1.000
_cell.length_c   1.000
_cell.angle_alpha   90.00
_cell.angle_beta   90.00
_cell.angle_gamma   90.00
#
_symmetry.space_group_name_H-M   'P 1'
#
loop_
_entity.id
_entity.type
_entity.pdbx_description
1 polymer ?
#
loop_
_entity_poly.entity_id
_entity_poly.type
_entity_poly.pdbx_seq_one_letter_code
_entity_poly.pdbx_strand_id
1 'polypeptide(L)'
;MAKPITRPYSRYSHDAVVMLGQLIRRARIERKMTTTELAERAGLSRGLVQRIEKGDPGCGIGAVFEAAAIVGVRLFDADQAALTSAIGINTAILTLLPKAVRVSKVEAKDDF
;
A
#
# COMPACT_ATOMS: atom_id res chain seq x y z
N MET A 1 21.91 9.70 1.65
CA MET A 1 21.55 9.98 0.24
C MET A 1 20.22 10.71 0.21
N ALA A 2 20.12 11.85 -0.47
CA ALA A 2 18.85 12.57 -0.61
C ALA A 2 17.85 11.70 -1.37
N LYS A 3 16.59 11.66 -0.91
CA LYS A 3 15.52 10.89 -1.56
C LYS A 3 15.33 11.45 -2.98
N PRO A 4 15.38 10.63 -4.04
CA PRO A 4 15.20 11.11 -5.40
C PRO A 4 13.83 11.81 -5.52
N ILE A 5 13.84 13.02 -6.08
CA ILE A 5 12.69 13.94 -6.19
C ILE A 5 11.60 13.33 -7.09
N THR A 6 11.99 12.48 -8.04
CA THR A 6 11.09 11.76 -8.94
C THR A 6 11.37 10.27 -8.86
N ARG A 7 10.34 9.48 -8.53
CA ARG A 7 10.37 8.03 -8.61
C ARG A 7 9.60 7.61 -9.86
N PRO A 8 10.20 6.85 -10.79
CA PRO A 8 9.44 6.29 -11.89
C PRO A 8 8.45 5.27 -11.33
N TYR A 9 7.16 5.55 -11.46
CA TYR A 9 6.10 4.58 -11.14
C TYR A 9 5.74 3.80 -12.39
N SER A 10 5.59 2.48 -12.25
CA SER A 10 5.03 1.67 -13.33
C SER A 10 3.59 2.09 -13.62
N ARG A 11 3.11 1.81 -14.83
CA ARG A 11 1.70 2.03 -15.19
C ARG A 11 0.76 1.30 -14.24
N TYR A 12 1.09 0.06 -13.88
CA TYR A 12 0.35 -0.71 -12.88
C TYR A 12 0.26 0.03 -11.53
N SER A 13 1.38 0.56 -11.04
CA SER A 13 1.41 1.29 -9.77
C SER A 13 0.53 2.54 -9.82
N HIS A 14 0.57 3.28 -10.94
CA HIS A 14 -0.28 4.45 -11.13
C HIS A 14 -1.77 4.07 -11.13
N ASP A 15 -2.14 3.08 -11.93
CA ASP A 15 -3.52 2.62 -12.06
C ASP A 15 -4.06 2.06 -10.73
N ALA A 16 -3.24 1.32 -9.98
CA ALA A 16 -3.59 0.78 -8.68
C ALA A 16 -3.85 1.88 -7.63
N VAL A 17 -3.02 2.92 -7.58
CA VAL A 17 -3.18 4.02 -6.61
C VAL A 17 -4.39 4.87 -6.98
N VAL A 18 -4.65 5.12 -8.27
CA VAL A 18 -5.87 5.79 -8.74
C VAL A 18 -7.11 4.99 -8.37
N MET A 19 -7.12 3.68 -8.65
CA MET A 19 -8.24 2.80 -8.31
C MET A 19 -8.51 2.80 -6.80
N LEU A 20 -7.46 2.70 -5.97
CA LEU A 20 -7.60 2.74 -4.52
C LEU A 20 -8.18 4.09 -4.05
N GLY A 21 -7.68 5.22 -4.58
CA GLY A 21 -8.21 6.55 -4.29
C GLY A 21 -9.70 6.68 -4.63
N GLN A 22 -10.12 6.13 -5.77
CA GLN A 22 -11.53 6.10 -6.18
C GLN A 22 -12.39 5.25 -5.24
N LEU A 23 -11.92 4.08 -4.81
CA LEU A 23 -12.62 3.23 -3.84
C LEU A 23 -12.83 3.95 -2.51
N ILE A 24 -11.79 4.63 -1.99
CA ILE A 24 -11.87 5.40 -0.75
C ILE A 24 -12.91 6.52 -0.90
N ARG A 25 -12.84 7.28 -2.00
CA ARG A 25 -13.80 8.38 -2.27
C ARG A 25 -15.23 7.86 -2.37
N ARG A 26 -15.45 6.76 -3.09
CA ARG A 26 -16.77 6.14 -3.25
C ARG A 26 -17.33 5.73 -1.89
N ALA A 27 -16.56 4.95 -1.13
CA ALA A 27 -16.97 4.47 0.19
C ALA A 27 -17.24 5.61 1.19
N ARG A 28 -16.44 6.69 1.13
CA ARG A 28 -16.70 7.90 1.93
C ARG A 28 -18.06 8.52 1.60
N ILE A 29 -18.38 8.67 0.31
CA ILE A 29 -19.64 9.26 -0.15
C ILE A 29 -20.83 8.36 0.21
N GLU A 30 -20.72 7.04 0.01
CA GLU A 30 -21.75 6.05 0.38
C GLU A 30 -22.08 6.12 1.88
N ARG A 31 -21.07 6.39 2.71
CA ARG A 31 -21.21 6.57 4.17
C ARG A 31 -21.62 7.99 4.59
N LYS A 32 -21.89 8.89 3.63
CA LYS A 32 -22.24 10.31 3.86
C LYS A 32 -21.21 11.07 4.70
N MET A 33 -19.94 10.71 4.59
CA MET A 33 -18.85 11.31 5.36
C MET A 33 -18.20 12.46 4.58
N THR A 34 -17.96 13.60 5.23
CA THR A 34 -17.24 14.70 4.58
C THR A 34 -15.73 14.42 4.51
N THR A 35 -15.02 15.10 3.60
CA THR A 35 -13.55 14.99 3.54
C THR A 35 -12.89 15.42 4.85
N THR A 36 -13.47 16.41 5.53
CA THR A 36 -12.97 16.89 6.83
C THR A 36 -13.19 15.85 7.93
N GLU A 37 -14.38 15.25 8.01
CA GLU A 37 -14.65 14.16 8.97
C GLU A 37 -13.71 12.96 8.78
N LEU A 38 -13.45 12.56 7.53
CA LEU A 38 -12.50 11.48 7.26
C LEU A 38 -11.09 11.88 7.71
N ALA A 39 -10.69 13.12 7.44
CA ALA A 39 -9.37 13.64 7.84
C ALA A 39 -9.22 13.63 9.37
N GLU A 40 -10.21 14.12 10.11
CA GLU A 40 -10.21 14.14 11.57
C GLU A 40 -10.15 12.73 12.16
N ARG A 41 -10.99 11.82 11.67
CA ARG A 41 -11.01 10.41 12.13
C ARG A 41 -9.69 9.69 11.85
N ALA A 42 -9.03 10.02 10.73
CA ALA A 42 -7.76 9.42 10.33
C ALA A 42 -6.53 10.11 10.94
N GLY A 43 -6.71 11.21 11.69
CA GLY A 43 -5.59 12.04 12.16
C GLY A 43 -4.77 12.66 11.02
N LEU A 44 -5.40 12.93 9.86
CA LEU A 44 -4.78 13.47 8.66
C LEU A 44 -5.24 14.91 8.40
N SER A 45 -4.51 15.62 7.53
CA SER A 45 -5.00 16.90 7.00
C SER A 45 -6.03 16.67 5.89
N ARG A 46 -7.01 17.58 5.77
CA ARG A 46 -7.99 17.57 4.67
C ARG A 46 -7.33 17.51 3.29
N GLY A 47 -6.24 18.25 3.10
CA GLY A 47 -5.47 18.26 1.86
C GLY A 47 -4.83 16.91 1.55
N LEU A 48 -4.34 16.20 2.56
CA LEU A 48 -3.80 14.85 2.38
C LEU A 48 -4.90 13.87 1.95
N VAL A 49 -6.08 13.91 2.58
CA VAL A 49 -7.23 13.07 2.15
C VAL A 49 -7.62 13.35 0.70
N GLN A 50 -7.63 14.62 0.27
CA GLN A 50 -7.92 14.96 -1.13
C GLN A 50 -6.88 14.39 -2.11
N ARG A 51 -5.60 14.38 -1.76
CA ARG A 51 -4.55 13.77 -2.59
C ARG A 51 -4.68 12.25 -2.64
N ILE A 52 -5.01 11.62 -1.52
CA ILE A 52 -5.30 10.18 -1.44
C ILE A 52 -6.45 9.82 -2.37
N GLU A 53 -7.58 10.54 -2.31
CA GLU A 53 -8.73 10.29 -3.19
C GLU A 53 -8.44 10.52 -4.67
N LYS A 54 -7.44 11.35 -5.00
CA LYS A 54 -6.97 11.58 -6.38
C LYS A 54 -5.94 10.54 -6.84
N GLY A 55 -5.50 9.64 -5.96
CA GLY A 55 -4.52 8.62 -6.29
C GLY A 55 -3.09 9.15 -6.38
N ASP A 56 -2.70 10.11 -5.54
CA ASP A 56 -1.31 10.61 -5.49
C ASP A 56 -0.36 9.54 -4.91
N PRO A 57 0.61 9.02 -5.69
CA PRO A 57 1.56 8.00 -5.23
C PRO A 57 2.64 8.53 -4.28
N GLY A 58 2.69 9.85 -4.05
CA GLY A 58 3.50 10.50 -3.03
C GLY A 58 2.89 10.48 -1.63
N CYS A 59 1.63 10.06 -1.48
CA CYS A 59 1.01 9.85 -0.18
C CYS A 59 1.66 8.68 0.57
N GLY A 60 1.89 8.84 1.87
CA GLY A 60 2.42 7.74 2.70
C GLY A 60 1.43 6.58 2.78
N ILE A 61 1.91 5.35 2.58
CA ILE A 61 1.05 4.16 2.51
C ILE A 61 0.21 3.95 3.79
N GLY A 62 0.77 4.29 4.96
CA GLY A 62 0.03 4.24 6.24
C GLY A 62 -1.17 5.19 6.26
N ALA A 63 -1.01 6.42 5.76
CA ALA A 63 -2.12 7.38 5.70
C ALA A 63 -3.21 6.93 4.72
N VAL A 64 -2.82 6.30 3.60
CA VAL A 64 -3.78 5.73 2.64
C VAL A 64 -4.56 4.59 3.30
N PHE A 65 -3.88 3.66 3.98
CA PHE A 65 -4.54 2.54 4.66
C PHE A 65 -5.41 2.97 5.82
N GLU A 66 -5.02 3.99 6.59
CA GLU A 66 -5.84 4.52 7.67
C GLU A 66 -7.15 5.12 7.13
N ALA A 67 -7.04 5.99 6.12
CA ALA A 67 -8.23 6.56 5.46
C ALA A 67 -9.12 5.46 4.85
N ALA A 68 -8.51 4.45 4.22
CA ALA A 68 -9.23 3.33 3.63
C ALA A 68 -9.95 2.47 4.68
N ALA A 69 -9.29 2.14 5.80
CA ALA A 69 -9.87 1.37 6.89
C ALA A 69 -11.10 2.06 7.50
N ILE A 70 -11.03 3.39 7.73
CA ILE A 70 -12.14 4.17 8.29
C ILE A 70 -13.38 4.15 7.40
N VAL A 71 -13.19 4.17 6.08
CA VAL A 71 -14.31 4.07 5.12
C VAL A 71 -14.66 2.62 4.77
N GLY A 72 -13.99 1.63 5.36
CA GLY A 72 -14.26 0.20 5.19
C GLY A 72 -13.64 -0.43 3.94
N VAL A 73 -12.67 0.22 3.30
CA VAL A 73 -11.87 -0.34 2.20
C VAL A 73 -10.59 -0.93 2.81
N ARG A 74 -10.64 -2.20 3.21
CA ARG A 74 -9.48 -2.89 3.82
C ARG A 74 -8.64 -3.55 2.73
N LEU A 75 -7.31 -3.50 2.87
CA LEU A 75 -6.38 -4.21 1.98
C LEU A 75 -6.56 -5.73 2.07
N PHE A 76 -6.74 -6.23 3.28
CA PHE A 76 -7.01 -7.64 3.56
C PHE A 76 -8.41 -7.75 4.15
N ASP A 77 -9.21 -8.67 3.64
CA ASP A 77 -10.52 -8.99 4.21
C ASP A 77 -10.35 -9.93 5.40
N ALA A 78 -9.70 -9.41 6.45
CA ALA A 78 -9.35 -10.16 7.65
C ALA A 78 -9.64 -9.29 8.88
N ASP A 79 -10.07 -9.93 9.96
CA ASP A 79 -10.09 -9.29 11.27
C ASP A 79 -8.66 -9.22 11.88
N GLN A 80 -8.55 -8.59 13.04
CA GLN A 80 -7.27 -8.40 13.71
C GLN A 80 -6.60 -9.73 14.10
N ALA A 81 -7.38 -10.73 14.48
CA ALA A 81 -6.86 -12.03 14.91
C ALA A 81 -6.30 -12.82 13.72
N ALA A 82 -7.06 -12.87 12.62
CA ALA A 82 -6.64 -13.48 11.36
C ALA A 82 -5.39 -12.80 10.80
N LEU A 83 -5.32 -11.46 10.84
CA LEU A 83 -4.13 -10.73 10.40
C LEU A 83 -2.90 -11.02 11.27
N THR A 84 -3.08 -11.08 12.59
CA THR A 84 -2.00 -11.43 13.54
C THR A 84 -1.47 -12.84 13.28
N SER A 85 -2.36 -13.81 13.05
CA SER A 85 -2.00 -15.19 12.70
C SER A 85 -1.24 -15.26 11.37
N ALA A 86 -1.76 -14.60 10.32
CA ALA A 86 -1.12 -14.55 9.01
C ALA A 86 0.28 -13.93 9.07
N ILE A 87 0.47 -12.86 9.85
CA ILE A 87 1.79 -12.26 10.10
C ILE A 87 2.73 -13.26 10.78
N GLY A 88 2.24 -14.00 11.79
CA GLY A 88 3.03 -15.04 12.47
C GLY A 88 3.48 -16.15 11.53
N ILE A 89 2.57 -16.66 10.70
CA ILE A 89 2.86 -17.68 9.67
C ILE A 89 3.91 -17.16 8.68
N ASN A 90 3.72 -15.96 8.13
CA ASN A 90 4.69 -15.40 7.20
C ASN A 90 6.06 -15.16 7.85
N THR A 91 6.10 -14.76 9.12
CA THR A 91 7.36 -14.59 9.86
C THR A 91 8.10 -15.93 10.01
N ALA A 92 7.38 -17.01 10.29
CA ALA A 92 7.95 -18.36 10.35
C ALA A 92 8.50 -18.79 8.98
N ILE A 93 7.75 -18.57 7.90
CA ILE A 93 8.21 -18.87 6.53
C ILE A 93 9.46 -18.05 6.19
N LEU A 94 9.45 -16.74 6.44
CA LEU A 94 10.58 -15.86 6.17
C LEU A 94 11.86 -16.27 6.93
N THR A 95 11.72 -16.87 8.12
CA THR A 95 12.84 -17.43 8.89
C THR A 95 13.48 -18.62 8.21
N LEU A 96 12.69 -19.42 7.47
CA LEU A 96 13.17 -20.61 6.74
C LEU A 96 13.72 -20.26 5.35
N LEU A 97 13.34 -19.12 4.77
CA LEU A 97 13.80 -18.68 3.47
C LEU A 97 15.27 -18.18 3.51
N PRO A 98 16.01 -18.32 2.39
CA PRO A 98 17.36 -17.76 2.32
C PRO A 98 17.32 -16.24 2.52
N LYS A 99 18.25 -15.73 3.35
CA LYS A 99 18.38 -14.30 3.65
C LYS A 99 18.55 -13.42 2.41
N ALA A 100 19.12 -13.96 1.33
CA ALA A 100 19.24 -13.30 0.04
C ALA A 100 19.32 -14.34 -1.08
N VAL A 101 18.74 -14.02 -2.23
CA VAL A 101 18.90 -14.81 -3.46
C VAL A 101 20.09 -14.25 -4.24
N ARG A 102 21.08 -15.10 -4.54
CA ARG A 102 22.21 -14.75 -5.44
C ARG A 102 22.06 -15.53 -6.73
N VAL A 103 21.93 -14.81 -7.85
CA VAL A 103 22.01 -15.42 -9.18
C VAL A 103 23.49 -15.57 -9.51
N SER A 104 24.01 -16.80 -9.50
CA SER A 104 25.32 -17.06 -10.11
C SER A 104 25.17 -16.95 -11.62
N LYS A 105 26.00 -16.12 -12.24
CA LYS A 105 26.16 -16.11 -13.69
C LYS A 105 26.86 -17.42 -14.05
N VAL A 106 26.12 -18.43 -14.49
CA VAL A 106 26.74 -19.63 -15.07
C VAL A 106 27.32 -19.18 -16.40
N GLU A 107 28.62 -18.88 -16.42
CA GLU A 107 29.39 -18.89 -17.67
C GLU A 107 29.43 -20.35 -18.11
N ALA A 108 28.60 -20.70 -19.08
CA ALA A 108 28.77 -21.95 -19.80
C ALA A 108 30.18 -21.92 -20.39
N LYS A 109 31.07 -22.77 -19.87
CA LYS A 109 32.29 -23.12 -20.58
C LYS A 109 31.87 -23.94 -21.78
N ASP A 110 31.69 -23.27 -22.90
CA ASP A 110 31.59 -23.91 -24.20
C ASP A 110 33.02 -24.29 -24.62
N ASP A 111 33.51 -25.40 -24.05
CA ASP A 111 34.81 -26.00 -24.38
C ASP A 111 34.64 -27.06 -25.50
N PHE A 112 33.78 -26.78 -26.51
CA PHE A 112 33.57 -27.59 -27.72
C PHE A 112 34.01 -26.84 -28.98
#